data_AF-N6YK20-F1
#
_entry.id   AF-N6YK20-F1
#
_cell.length_a   1.000
_cell.length_b   1.000
_cell.length_c   1.000
_cell.angle_alpha   90.00
_cell.angle_beta   90.00
_cell.angle_gamma   90.00
#
_symmetry.space_group_name_H-M   'P 1'
#
loop_
_entity.id
_entity.type
_entity.pdbx_description
1 polymer ?
#
loop_
_entity_poly.entity_id
_entity_poly.type
_entity_poly.pdbx_seq_one_letter_code
_entity_poly.pdbx_strand_id
1 'polypeptide(L)'
;MLCAALLLAACSAGELPQTSAPPDEAPAGSEPRDEAPAIDEPAPPPPPPPVAEPEPPSVIDRPAVVRPPAAANGSPPTASRPEPTVLPAFPWPPPRYSAFALLERAWLAPQEPATLGRAAQHLEDAFDLAGYVERSYYRVPGGFALASRAEKIHPDASPFAPPARWSADSAGAGRSFLERITALFNAPPGRYRVIVFVVTDQDFAATPQPPSEAVAREWVGGGGLRLPPSIAAQAYSAEHYASALIYEFARRDEREAGQVRAPSDVPGRVHLEKGGLWQALAQ
;
A
#
# COMPACT_ATOMS: atom_id res chain seq x y z
N MET A 1 -48.58 -3.98 44.91
CA MET A 1 -49.63 -3.31 44.11
C MET A 1 -49.22 -3.45 42.64
N LEU A 2 -49.69 -4.51 41.96
CA LEU A 2 -50.76 -4.51 40.91
C LEU A 2 -50.34 -3.65 39.68
N CYS A 3 -50.26 -4.09 38.42
CA CYS A 3 -50.83 -5.19 37.60
C CYS A 3 -49.78 -5.57 36.51
N ALA A 4 -49.56 -6.79 35.99
CA ALA A 4 -50.40 -7.90 35.49
C ALA A 4 -51.12 -7.65 34.15
N ALA A 5 -50.53 -8.13 33.03
CA ALA A 5 -51.16 -8.66 31.80
C ALA A 5 -50.01 -9.01 30.80
N LEU A 6 -49.48 -10.24 30.72
CA LEU A 6 -49.98 -11.43 30.01
C LEU A 6 -50.63 -11.16 28.65
N LEU A 7 -49.92 -11.51 27.57
CA LEU A 7 -50.49 -11.96 26.29
C LEU A 7 -49.54 -13.01 25.68
N LEU A 8 -49.98 -14.26 25.79
CA LEU A 8 -49.50 -15.44 25.07
C LEU A 8 -50.26 -15.53 23.74
N ALA A 9 -49.55 -15.73 22.64
CA ALA A 9 -50.09 -16.28 21.38
C ALA A 9 -48.95 -17.07 20.73
N ALA A 10 -48.90 -18.38 20.96
CA ALA A 10 -49.53 -19.44 20.15
C ALA A 10 -48.74 -19.75 18.88
N CYS A 11 -48.05 -20.89 18.94
CA CYS A 11 -47.37 -21.59 17.86
C CYS A 11 -48.34 -21.86 16.70
N SER A 12 -47.89 -21.63 15.47
CA SER A 12 -48.46 -22.29 14.29
C SER A 12 -47.31 -22.93 13.51
N ALA A 13 -47.21 -24.25 13.65
CA ALA A 13 -46.48 -25.09 12.72
C ALA A 13 -47.29 -25.14 11.41
N GLY A 14 -46.62 -24.92 10.28
CA GLY A 14 -47.21 -25.04 8.95
C GLY A 14 -46.21 -25.71 8.02
N GLU A 15 -46.53 -26.96 7.67
CA GLU A 15 -46.12 -27.77 6.51
C GLU A 15 -44.80 -27.44 5.78
N LEU A 16 -43.86 -28.38 5.85
CA LEU A 16 -42.89 -28.65 4.78
C LEU A 16 -43.56 -29.55 3.72
N PRO A 17 -43.63 -29.15 2.43
CA PRO A 17 -43.96 -30.11 1.38
C PRO A 17 -42.76 -31.00 1.07
N GLN A 18 -43.04 -32.30 1.15
CA GLN A 18 -42.20 -33.44 0.87
C GLN A 18 -41.72 -33.49 -0.59
N THR A 19 -40.52 -34.04 -0.73
CA THR A 19 -39.96 -34.76 -1.88
C THR A 19 -40.99 -35.33 -2.86
N SER A 20 -40.85 -34.96 -4.13
CA SER A 20 -41.35 -35.73 -5.26
C SER A 20 -40.15 -36.33 -6.02
N ALA A 21 -39.99 -37.64 -5.91
CA ALA A 21 -39.13 -38.41 -6.81
C ALA A 21 -39.83 -38.59 -8.16
N PRO A 22 -39.12 -38.54 -9.31
CA PRO A 22 -39.66 -38.97 -10.59
C PRO A 22 -39.52 -40.50 -10.77
N PRO A 23 -40.38 -41.12 -11.60
CA PRO A 23 -40.37 -42.55 -11.86
C PRO A 23 -39.29 -42.97 -12.88
N ASP A 24 -38.94 -44.25 -12.78
CA ASP A 24 -37.89 -44.96 -13.52
C ASP A 24 -38.40 -45.61 -14.83
N GLU A 25 -37.47 -45.68 -15.78
CA GLU A 25 -37.30 -46.56 -16.96
C GLU A 25 -38.19 -46.60 -18.23
N ALA A 26 -37.53 -46.19 -19.34
CA ALA A 26 -37.30 -46.90 -20.64
C ALA A 26 -38.40 -47.01 -21.73
N PRO A 27 -38.07 -47.14 -23.05
CA PRO A 27 -36.78 -47.56 -23.63
C PRO A 27 -36.21 -46.74 -24.82
N ALA A 28 -34.98 -47.15 -25.16
CA ALA A 28 -34.10 -46.81 -26.26
C ALA A 28 -34.72 -46.40 -27.61
N GLY A 29 -34.31 -45.22 -28.07
CA GLY A 29 -34.31 -44.81 -29.47
C GLY A 29 -32.90 -44.36 -29.85
N SER A 30 -32.29 -45.05 -30.82
CA SER A 30 -30.96 -44.78 -31.33
C SER A 30 -30.95 -43.51 -32.19
N GLU A 31 -30.18 -42.50 -31.79
CA GLU A 31 -29.83 -41.37 -32.66
C GLU A 31 -28.31 -41.25 -32.81
N PRO A 32 -27.84 -40.73 -33.96
CA PRO A 32 -26.48 -40.96 -34.46
C PRO A 32 -25.46 -40.18 -33.64
N ARG A 33 -24.27 -40.78 -33.45
CA ARG A 33 -23.09 -40.05 -33.00
C ARG A 33 -22.73 -39.02 -34.06
N ASP A 34 -23.02 -37.75 -33.80
CA ASP A 34 -22.37 -36.64 -34.47
C ASP A 34 -20.87 -36.69 -34.10
N GLU A 35 -20.09 -37.13 -35.07
CA GLU A 35 -18.64 -37.16 -35.05
C GLU A 35 -18.14 -35.71 -35.02
N ALA A 36 -17.62 -35.27 -33.87
CA ALA A 36 -16.96 -33.99 -33.75
C ALA A 36 -15.81 -33.94 -34.78
N PRO A 37 -15.68 -32.86 -35.58
CA PRO A 37 -14.56 -32.75 -36.51
C PRO A 37 -13.26 -32.69 -35.69
N ALA A 38 -12.33 -33.58 -36.04
CA ALA A 38 -10.97 -33.56 -35.55
C ALA A 38 -10.38 -32.18 -35.85
N ILE A 39 -10.14 -31.40 -34.80
CA ILE A 39 -9.35 -30.18 -34.89
C ILE A 39 -7.91 -30.67 -35.02
N ASP A 40 -7.36 -30.52 -36.22
CA ASP A 40 -5.98 -30.84 -36.55
C ASP A 40 -5.06 -30.06 -35.60
N GLU A 41 -4.41 -30.76 -34.67
CA GLU A 41 -3.45 -30.18 -33.74
C GLU A 41 -2.26 -29.69 -34.57
N PRO A 42 -1.94 -28.39 -34.62
CA PRO A 42 -0.84 -27.91 -35.43
C PRO A 42 0.46 -28.53 -34.92
N ALA A 43 1.20 -29.16 -35.83
CA ALA A 43 2.48 -29.79 -35.53
C ALA A 43 3.40 -28.85 -34.74
N PRO A 44 4.14 -29.38 -33.73
CA PRO A 44 5.07 -28.55 -32.97
C PRO A 44 6.12 -27.93 -33.92
N PRO A 45 6.54 -26.67 -33.66
CA PRO A 45 7.56 -26.04 -34.49
C PRO A 45 8.86 -26.86 -34.45
N PRO A 46 9.65 -26.87 -35.54
CA PRO A 46 10.93 -27.55 -35.56
C PRO A 46 11.86 -26.97 -34.49
N PRO A 47 12.75 -27.78 -33.90
CA PRO A 47 13.73 -27.28 -32.95
C PRO A 47 14.62 -26.21 -33.61
N PRO A 48 15.09 -25.20 -32.85
CA PRO A 48 16.02 -24.21 -33.36
C PRO A 48 17.33 -24.89 -33.82
N PRO A 49 18.03 -24.33 -34.81
CA PRO A 49 19.34 -24.84 -35.22
C PRO A 49 20.33 -24.76 -34.03
N PRO A 50 21.32 -25.67 -33.96
CA PRO A 50 22.32 -25.62 -32.90
C PRO A 50 23.06 -24.29 -32.93
N VAL A 51 23.11 -23.62 -31.78
CA VAL A 51 23.92 -22.43 -31.56
C VAL A 51 25.38 -22.84 -31.73
N ALA A 52 26.06 -22.23 -32.69
CA ALA A 52 27.51 -22.38 -32.85
C ALA A 52 28.20 -21.92 -31.55
N GLU A 53 28.99 -22.82 -30.98
CA GLU A 53 29.87 -22.56 -29.86
C GLU A 53 30.86 -21.45 -30.25
N PRO A 54 30.98 -20.35 -29.48
CA PRO A 54 31.97 -19.33 -29.80
C PRO A 54 33.37 -19.91 -29.55
N GLU A 55 34.17 -19.99 -30.61
CA GLU A 55 35.59 -20.36 -30.54
C GLU A 55 36.34 -19.47 -29.52
N PRO A 56 37.30 -20.03 -28.76
CA PRO A 56 38.10 -19.25 -27.83
C PRO A 56 38.94 -18.23 -28.62
N PRO A 57 39.03 -16.97 -28.17
CA PRO A 57 39.88 -16.01 -28.84
C PRO A 57 41.35 -16.44 -28.73
N SER A 58 41.97 -16.63 -29.89
CA SER A 58 43.41 -16.80 -30.08
C SER A 58 44.19 -15.72 -29.32
N VAL A 59 45.22 -16.20 -28.61
CA VAL A 59 46.24 -15.42 -27.91
C VAL A 59 46.89 -14.45 -28.90
N ILE A 60 46.69 -13.14 -28.70
CA ILE A 60 47.46 -12.08 -29.36
C ILE A 60 48.24 -11.31 -28.29
N ASP A 61 49.49 -11.04 -28.64
CA ASP A 61 50.64 -10.62 -27.85
C ASP A 61 50.42 -9.57 -26.73
N ARG A 62 51.11 -9.81 -25.61
CA ARG A 62 51.31 -8.86 -24.51
C ARG A 62 52.23 -7.72 -24.97
N PRO A 63 51.83 -6.45 -24.91
CA PRO A 63 52.79 -5.35 -24.88
C PRO A 63 53.38 -5.22 -23.48
N ALA A 64 54.66 -4.88 -23.44
CA ALA A 64 55.48 -4.75 -22.24
C ALA A 64 54.88 -3.84 -21.16
N VAL A 65 55.03 -4.26 -19.90
CA VAL A 65 54.79 -3.44 -18.71
C VAL A 65 55.79 -2.28 -18.69
N VAL A 66 55.32 -1.07 -19.01
CA VAL A 66 56.03 0.16 -18.68
C VAL A 66 55.59 0.58 -17.28
N ARG A 67 56.50 0.45 -16.29
CA ARG A 67 56.29 1.01 -14.94
C ARG A 67 56.48 2.53 -14.99
N PRO A 68 55.53 3.35 -14.51
CA PRO A 68 55.81 4.73 -14.16
C PRO A 68 56.59 4.81 -12.84
N PRO A 69 57.45 5.83 -12.65
CA PRO A 69 58.32 5.96 -11.49
C PRO A 69 57.53 6.32 -10.22
N ALA A 70 58.01 5.81 -9.10
CA ALA A 70 57.58 6.23 -7.77
C ALA A 70 58.06 7.66 -7.49
N ALA A 71 57.14 8.59 -7.20
CA ALA A 71 57.35 9.69 -6.26
C ALA A 71 56.08 10.47 -5.93
N ALA A 72 56.06 10.94 -4.68
CA ALA A 72 55.36 12.10 -4.13
C ALA A 72 53.99 11.89 -3.45
N ASN A 73 54.05 11.99 -2.12
CA ASN A 73 52.94 12.13 -1.19
C ASN A 73 51.94 13.21 -1.62
N GLY A 74 50.73 12.79 -1.96
CA GLY A 74 49.54 13.63 -1.96
C GLY A 74 48.42 12.83 -1.33
N SER A 75 47.94 13.26 -0.16
CA SER A 75 46.72 12.71 0.44
C SER A 75 45.60 12.73 -0.61
N PRO A 76 44.79 11.66 -0.74
CA PRO A 76 43.63 11.71 -1.62
C PRO A 76 42.75 12.90 -1.21
N PRO A 77 42.18 13.65 -2.17
CA PRO A 77 41.14 14.61 -1.82
C PRO A 77 40.04 13.83 -1.09
N THR A 78 39.79 14.19 0.17
CA THR A 78 38.66 13.71 0.93
C THR A 78 37.43 13.93 0.07
N ALA A 79 36.90 12.86 -0.53
CA ALA A 79 35.62 12.92 -1.22
C ALA A 79 34.61 13.42 -0.17
N SER A 80 34.14 14.65 -0.35
CA SER A 80 33.11 15.24 0.50
C SER A 80 31.97 14.23 0.57
N ARG A 81 31.74 13.68 1.76
CA ARG A 81 30.60 12.80 2.02
C ARG A 81 29.35 13.55 1.51
N PRO A 82 28.52 12.95 0.64
CA PRO A 82 27.30 13.61 0.22
C PRO A 82 26.50 14.01 1.47
N GLU A 83 26.14 15.29 1.53
CA GLU A 83 25.33 15.88 2.61
C GLU A 83 24.12 14.97 2.89
N PRO A 84 23.78 14.71 4.17
CA PRO A 84 22.71 13.80 4.52
C PRO A 84 21.40 14.25 3.85
N THR A 85 20.75 13.35 3.11
CA THR A 85 19.41 13.61 2.58
C THR A 85 18.47 13.92 3.73
N VAL A 86 18.08 15.19 3.86
CA VAL A 86 17.14 15.64 4.88
C VAL A 86 15.73 15.31 4.42
N LEU A 87 15.03 14.42 5.13
CA LEU A 87 13.60 14.20 4.87
C LEU A 87 12.83 15.50 5.12
N PRO A 88 11.84 15.84 4.27
CA PRO A 88 10.89 16.88 4.60
C PRO A 88 10.14 16.54 5.88
N ALA A 89 9.76 17.58 6.64
CA ALA A 89 8.93 17.39 7.81
C ALA A 89 7.49 17.06 7.40
N PHE A 90 6.90 16.09 8.08
CA PHE A 90 5.45 15.91 8.07
C PHE A 90 4.81 17.06 8.88
N PRO A 91 3.65 17.60 8.49
CA PRO A 91 2.97 18.62 9.29
C PRO A 91 2.70 18.10 10.70
N TRP A 92 3.14 18.84 11.73
CA TRP A 92 3.02 18.43 13.12
C TRP A 92 2.48 19.56 14.01
N PRO A 93 1.45 19.32 14.84
CA PRO A 93 0.68 18.07 14.96
C PRO A 93 -0.02 17.68 13.65
N PRO A 94 -0.36 16.39 13.45
CA PRO A 94 -0.91 15.95 12.18
C PRO A 94 -2.21 16.67 11.84
N PRO A 95 -2.49 16.96 10.55
CA PRO A 95 -3.78 17.51 10.15
C PRO A 95 -4.92 16.57 10.55
N ARG A 96 -6.14 17.12 10.72
CA ARG A 96 -7.32 16.32 11.09
C ARG A 96 -7.51 15.13 10.16
N TYR A 97 -7.28 13.93 10.70
CA TYR A 97 -7.54 12.68 10.02
C TYR A 97 -9.01 12.28 10.12
N SER A 98 -9.46 11.45 9.18
CA SER A 98 -10.82 10.92 9.10
C SER A 98 -11.05 9.79 10.10
N ALA A 99 -10.05 8.92 10.25
CA ALA A 99 -10.01 7.84 11.22
C ALA A 99 -8.54 7.51 11.55
N PHE A 100 -8.34 6.68 12.56
CA PHE A 100 -7.02 6.14 12.87
C PHE A 100 -7.13 4.71 13.40
N ALA A 101 -6.00 4.00 13.40
CA ALA A 101 -5.84 2.72 14.11
C ALA A 101 -4.46 2.69 14.78
N LEU A 102 -4.38 2.13 15.98
CA LEU A 102 -3.11 1.81 16.61
C LEU A 102 -2.60 0.47 16.07
N LEU A 103 -1.29 0.37 15.91
CA LEU A 103 -0.62 -0.85 15.47
C LEU A 103 0.12 -1.46 16.66
N GLU A 104 0.13 -2.80 16.73
CA GLU A 104 0.85 -3.51 17.77
C GLU A 104 2.36 -3.37 17.56
N ARG A 105 3.10 -2.94 18.59
CA ARG A 105 4.58 -2.83 18.54
C ARG A 105 5.23 -4.15 18.09
N ALA A 106 4.66 -5.27 18.56
CA ALA A 106 5.15 -6.61 18.26
C ALA A 106 5.11 -6.96 16.76
N TRP A 107 4.24 -6.32 15.97
CA TRP A 107 4.22 -6.51 14.52
C TRP A 107 5.40 -5.83 13.84
N LEU A 108 5.78 -4.64 14.28
CA LEU A 108 6.77 -3.82 13.56
C LEU A 108 8.22 -4.19 13.88
N ALA A 109 8.48 -4.68 15.09
CA ALA A 109 9.81 -5.14 15.49
C ALA A 109 9.71 -6.23 16.57
N PRO A 110 9.37 -7.47 16.19
CA PRO A 110 9.24 -8.58 17.14
C PRO A 110 10.58 -8.99 17.78
N GLN A 111 11.71 -8.62 17.18
CA GLN A 111 13.05 -9.03 17.59
C GLN A 111 13.93 -7.85 18.02
N GLU A 112 14.62 -8.03 19.14
CA GLU A 112 15.59 -7.06 19.65
C GLU A 112 17.01 -7.27 19.06
N PRO A 113 17.82 -6.21 18.86
CA PRO A 113 17.49 -4.81 19.12
C PRO A 113 16.53 -4.24 18.06
N ALA A 114 15.40 -3.70 18.49
CA ALA A 114 14.42 -3.08 17.62
C ALA A 114 14.91 -1.69 17.17
N THR A 115 14.84 -1.41 15.86
CA THR A 115 15.23 -0.12 15.29
C THR A 115 14.09 0.46 14.47
N LEU A 116 14.08 1.79 14.31
CA LEU A 116 13.11 2.45 13.42
C LEU A 116 13.24 1.95 11.98
N GLY A 117 14.44 1.55 11.54
CA GLY A 117 14.66 0.94 10.23
C GLY A 117 13.97 -0.41 10.06
N ARG A 118 13.91 -1.25 11.10
CA ARG A 118 13.16 -2.52 11.06
C ARG A 118 11.66 -2.27 11.01
N ALA A 119 11.17 -1.37 11.85
CA ALA A 119 9.76 -0.96 11.82
C ALA A 119 9.37 -0.40 10.45
N ALA A 120 10.22 0.44 9.87
CA ALA A 120 10.03 0.99 8.54
C ALA A 120 9.96 -0.11 7.48
N GLN A 121 10.92 -1.05 7.47
CA GLN A 121 10.91 -2.18 6.53
C GLN A 121 9.62 -2.99 6.62
N HIS A 122 9.14 -3.28 7.82
CA HIS A 122 7.88 -4.02 7.99
C HIS A 122 6.66 -3.28 7.42
N LEU A 123 6.60 -1.96 7.61
CA LEU A 123 5.56 -1.12 7.02
C LEU A 123 5.66 -1.05 5.48
N GLU A 124 6.88 -1.04 4.94
CA GLU A 124 7.13 -1.13 3.50
C GLU A 124 6.63 -2.45 2.92
N ASP A 125 7.02 -3.57 3.54
CA ASP A 125 6.62 -4.90 3.12
C ASP A 125 5.10 -5.06 3.18
N ALA A 126 4.46 -4.53 4.22
CA ALA A 126 3.00 -4.52 4.34
C ALA A 126 2.33 -3.71 3.21
N PHE A 127 2.90 -2.56 2.85
CA PHE A 127 2.42 -1.79 1.70
C PHE A 127 2.57 -2.57 0.39
N ASP A 128 3.73 -3.17 0.16
CA ASP A 128 4.01 -3.90 -1.07
C ASP A 128 3.10 -5.14 -1.21
N LEU A 129 2.90 -5.91 -0.14
CA LEU A 129 1.97 -7.04 -0.08
C LEU A 129 0.51 -6.63 -0.36
N ALA A 130 0.10 -5.45 0.09
CA ALA A 130 -1.25 -4.92 -0.15
C ALA A 130 -1.40 -4.16 -1.50
N GLY A 131 -0.31 -4.07 -2.27
CA GLY A 131 -0.27 -3.47 -3.62
C GLY A 131 -0.01 -1.96 -3.66
N TYR A 132 0.39 -1.34 -2.54
CA TYR A 132 0.77 0.08 -2.46
C TYR A 132 2.24 0.28 -2.82
N VAL A 133 2.56 0.14 -4.10
CA VAL A 133 3.95 0.21 -4.61
C VAL A 133 4.58 1.61 -4.53
N GLU A 134 3.78 2.66 -4.33
CA GLU A 134 4.25 4.03 -4.23
C GLU A 134 4.03 4.56 -2.80
N ARG A 135 5.12 5.04 -2.19
CA ARG A 135 5.17 5.51 -0.80
C ARG A 135 6.20 6.62 -0.63
N SER A 136 6.03 7.43 0.42
CA SER A 136 6.88 8.60 0.67
C SER A 136 7.16 8.79 2.16
N TYR A 137 8.43 8.99 2.50
CA TYR A 137 8.93 9.21 3.85
C TYR A 137 8.93 10.67 4.26
N TYR A 138 8.62 10.90 5.53
CA TYR A 138 8.67 12.19 6.19
C TYR A 138 9.26 12.06 7.57
N ARG A 139 9.85 13.16 8.05
CA ARG A 139 10.28 13.27 9.44
C ARG A 139 9.11 13.73 10.31
N VAL A 140 8.90 13.06 11.44
CA VAL A 140 8.08 13.53 12.56
C VAL A 140 8.97 13.68 13.80
N PRO A 141 8.53 14.35 14.87
CA PRO A 141 9.24 14.30 16.14
C PRO A 141 9.43 12.85 16.59
N GLY A 142 10.63 12.50 17.01
CA GLY A 142 10.91 11.15 17.55
C GLY A 142 10.84 10.00 16.54
N GLY A 143 10.71 10.25 15.24
CA GLY A 143 10.65 9.15 14.28
C GLY A 143 10.32 9.56 12.85
N PHE A 144 9.45 8.79 12.20
CA PHE A 144 9.11 8.97 10.80
C PHE A 144 7.62 8.76 10.51
N ALA A 145 7.18 9.30 9.38
CA ALA A 145 5.92 8.96 8.78
C ALA A 145 6.14 8.37 7.37
N LEU A 146 5.34 7.37 7.02
CA LEU A 146 5.35 6.71 5.71
C LEU A 146 3.94 6.79 5.11
N ALA A 147 3.81 7.55 4.04
CA ALA A 147 2.54 7.82 3.40
C ALA A 147 2.35 7.01 2.12
N SER A 148 1.19 6.35 2.00
CA SER A 148 0.78 5.59 0.83
C SER A 148 0.43 6.50 -0.35
N ARG A 149 0.42 5.93 -1.56
CA ARG A 149 -0.30 6.50 -2.70
C ARG A 149 -1.80 6.70 -2.44
N ALA A 150 -2.45 7.51 -3.29
CA ALA A 150 -3.86 7.80 -3.16
C ALA A 150 -4.69 6.64 -3.74
N GLU A 151 -5.58 6.09 -2.94
CA GLU A 151 -6.39 4.93 -3.31
C GLU A 151 -7.86 5.30 -3.46
N LYS A 152 -8.47 4.94 -4.59
CA LYS A 152 -9.91 5.06 -4.80
C LYS A 152 -10.64 3.93 -4.06
N ILE A 153 -11.63 4.30 -3.25
CA ILE A 153 -12.39 3.40 -2.39
C ILE A 153 -13.89 3.54 -2.61
N HIS A 154 -14.62 2.47 -2.32
CA HIS A 154 -16.06 2.48 -2.14
C HIS A 154 -16.45 3.05 -0.77
N PRO A 155 -17.73 3.39 -0.55
CA PRO A 155 -18.21 3.87 0.75
C PRO A 155 -17.94 2.95 1.94
N ASP A 156 -17.79 1.64 1.72
CA ASP A 156 -17.48 0.63 2.74
C ASP A 156 -15.97 0.43 2.98
N ALA A 157 -15.14 1.36 2.46
CA ALA A 157 -13.68 1.33 2.49
C ALA A 157 -13.02 0.19 1.67
N SER A 158 -13.79 -0.58 0.88
CA SER A 158 -13.21 -1.53 -0.08
C SER A 158 -12.54 -0.80 -1.25
N PRO A 159 -11.39 -1.29 -1.75
CA PRO A 159 -10.71 -0.68 -2.87
C PRO A 159 -11.42 -1.02 -4.19
N PHE A 160 -11.32 -0.11 -5.16
CA PHE A 160 -11.65 -0.47 -6.54
C PHE A 160 -10.63 -1.48 -7.08
N ALA A 161 -11.01 -2.22 -8.13
CA ALA A 161 -10.05 -3.05 -8.86
C ALA A 161 -9.05 -2.17 -9.66
N PRO A 162 -7.79 -2.62 -9.84
CA PRO A 162 -6.87 -1.97 -10.77
C PRO A 162 -7.44 -1.93 -12.20
N PRO A 163 -7.15 -0.89 -13.00
CA PRO A 163 -6.35 0.28 -12.68
C PRO A 163 -7.13 1.39 -11.94
N ALA A 164 -8.47 1.28 -11.84
CA ALA A 164 -9.33 2.32 -11.26
C ALA A 164 -8.98 2.64 -9.79
N ARG A 165 -8.47 1.65 -9.05
CA ARG A 165 -7.89 1.78 -7.70
C ARG A 165 -6.95 2.96 -7.54
N TRP A 166 -6.17 3.29 -8.57
CA TRP A 166 -5.09 4.27 -8.52
C TRP A 166 -5.34 5.50 -9.40
N SER A 167 -6.59 5.75 -9.78
CA SER A 167 -6.97 6.81 -10.72
C SER A 167 -6.67 8.24 -10.28
N ALA A 168 -6.35 8.47 -8.99
CA ALA A 168 -5.87 9.75 -8.49
C ALA A 168 -4.44 10.10 -8.94
N ASP A 169 -3.65 9.08 -9.29
CA ASP A 169 -2.22 9.20 -9.59
C ASP A 169 -1.94 9.15 -11.10
N SER A 170 -2.92 9.45 -11.95
CA SER A 170 -2.75 9.47 -13.43
C SER A 170 -1.67 10.44 -13.93
N ALA A 171 -1.03 11.19 -13.02
CA ALA A 171 0.09 12.07 -13.29
C ALA A 171 1.33 11.71 -12.43
N GLY A 172 1.90 10.51 -12.65
CA GLY A 172 3.33 10.21 -12.45
C GLY A 172 3.81 9.82 -11.05
N ALA A 173 4.71 8.82 -11.01
CA ALA A 173 5.44 8.40 -9.81
C ALA A 173 6.46 9.46 -9.37
N GLY A 174 6.59 9.68 -8.05
CA GLY A 174 7.56 10.62 -7.46
C GLY A 174 6.97 11.86 -6.78
N ARG A 175 5.64 11.94 -6.65
CA ARG A 175 4.97 13.04 -5.93
C ARG A 175 5.14 12.96 -4.42
N SER A 176 5.30 14.11 -3.78
CA SER A 176 5.25 14.24 -2.32
C SER A 176 3.85 13.87 -1.80
N PHE A 177 3.72 13.39 -0.56
CA PHE A 177 2.45 13.21 0.16
C PHE A 177 1.53 14.42 0.04
N LEU A 178 2.08 15.63 -0.03
CA LEU A 178 1.32 16.87 0.05
C LEU A 178 0.86 17.27 -1.35
N GLU A 179 1.66 16.99 -2.38
CA GLU A 179 1.22 16.97 -3.77
C GLU A 179 0.14 15.91 -4.01
N ARG A 180 0.20 14.77 -3.33
CA ARG A 180 -0.78 13.68 -3.45
C ARG A 180 -2.12 14.03 -2.80
N ILE A 181 -2.10 14.60 -1.60
CA ILE A 181 -3.30 15.19 -0.99
C ILE A 181 -3.85 16.31 -1.88
N THR A 182 -3.00 17.20 -2.40
CA THR A 182 -3.43 18.28 -3.31
C THR A 182 -4.04 17.74 -4.61
N ALA A 183 -3.46 16.69 -5.19
CA ALA A 183 -3.98 16.03 -6.38
C ALA A 183 -5.36 15.41 -6.13
N LEU A 184 -5.65 14.93 -4.91
CA LEU A 184 -6.97 14.41 -4.54
C LEU A 184 -8.08 15.44 -4.56
N PHE A 185 -7.76 16.72 -4.29
CA PHE A 185 -8.73 17.80 -4.46
C PHE A 185 -9.13 18.01 -5.93
N ASN A 186 -8.31 17.52 -6.87
CA ASN A 186 -8.48 17.67 -8.31
C ASN A 186 -8.66 16.32 -9.06
N ALA A 187 -8.69 15.19 -8.34
CA ALA A 187 -8.84 13.84 -8.88
C ALA A 187 -10.26 13.61 -9.44
N PRO A 188 -10.51 12.63 -10.34
CA PRO A 188 -11.85 12.34 -10.84
C PRO A 188 -12.88 12.15 -9.70
N PRO A 189 -14.18 12.38 -9.93
CA PRO A 189 -15.19 12.18 -8.91
C PRO A 189 -15.13 10.80 -8.25
N GLY A 190 -15.30 10.76 -6.93
CA GLY A 190 -15.18 9.54 -6.15
C GLY A 190 -14.75 9.77 -4.70
N ARG A 191 -14.55 8.66 -3.99
CA ARG A 191 -13.95 8.63 -2.65
C ARG A 191 -12.55 8.09 -2.74
N TYR A 192 -11.64 8.72 -2.01
CA TYR A 192 -10.24 8.37 -2.00
C TYR A 192 -9.74 8.33 -0.56
N ARG A 193 -8.72 7.51 -0.30
CA ARG A 193 -7.97 7.55 0.95
C ARG A 193 -6.47 7.66 0.72
N VAL A 194 -5.80 8.27 1.69
CA VAL A 194 -4.36 8.17 1.90
C VAL A 194 -4.13 7.63 3.31
N ILE A 195 -3.22 6.67 3.42
CA ILE A 195 -2.86 6.04 4.69
C ILE A 195 -1.45 6.52 5.05
N VAL A 196 -1.31 7.09 6.24
CA VAL A 196 -0.02 7.52 6.77
C VAL A 196 0.28 6.72 8.01
N PHE A 197 1.28 5.84 7.94
CA PHE A 197 1.84 5.26 9.14
C PHE A 197 2.74 6.28 9.82
N VAL A 198 2.56 6.50 11.11
CA VAL A 198 3.37 7.37 11.95
C VAL A 198 3.98 6.53 13.05
N VAL A 199 5.31 6.56 13.16
CA VAL A 199 6.08 5.95 14.24
C VAL A 199 6.79 7.06 15.01
N THR A 200 6.49 7.19 16.30
CA THR A 200 6.99 8.27 17.15
C THR A 200 7.00 7.83 18.62
N ASP A 201 7.84 8.47 19.43
CA ASP A 201 7.84 8.39 20.90
C ASP A 201 7.15 9.60 21.57
N GLN A 202 6.50 10.46 20.78
CA GLN A 202 5.83 11.67 21.28
C GLN A 202 4.33 11.57 21.12
N ASP A 203 3.59 11.83 22.19
CA ASP A 203 2.14 11.99 22.15
C ASP A 203 1.74 13.16 21.24
N PHE A 204 0.65 12.97 20.49
CA PHE A 204 0.09 14.02 19.66
C PHE A 204 -1.43 13.97 19.61
N ALA A 205 -2.02 15.15 19.34
CA ALA A 205 -3.42 15.29 18.97
C ALA A 205 -3.49 15.96 17.60
N ALA A 206 -4.43 15.55 16.75
CA ALA A 206 -4.59 16.19 15.46
C ALA A 206 -5.03 17.65 15.62
N THR A 207 -4.64 18.50 14.66
CA THR A 207 -5.20 19.85 14.58
C THR A 207 -6.72 19.76 14.33
N PRO A 208 -7.52 20.73 14.81
CA PRO A 208 -8.97 20.67 14.67
C PRO A 208 -9.46 20.91 13.23
N GLN A 209 -8.65 21.53 12.39
CA GLN A 209 -9.01 21.86 11.00
C GLN A 209 -8.56 20.75 10.04
N PRO A 210 -9.43 20.30 9.11
CA PRO A 210 -8.97 19.51 7.97
C PRO A 210 -8.05 20.36 7.09
N PRO A 211 -7.10 19.74 6.37
CA PRO A 211 -6.24 20.47 5.45
C PRO A 211 -7.08 21.12 4.34
N SER A 212 -6.92 22.43 4.14
CA SER A 212 -7.43 23.09 2.93
C SER A 212 -6.47 22.88 1.77
N GLU A 213 -6.93 23.03 0.52
CA GLU A 213 -6.05 22.91 -0.65
C GLU A 213 -4.91 23.95 -0.64
N ALA A 214 -5.19 25.17 -0.16
CA ALA A 214 -4.17 26.22 -0.02
C ALA A 214 -3.12 25.86 1.04
N VAL A 215 -3.56 25.31 2.17
CA VAL A 215 -2.70 24.81 3.23
C VAL A 215 -1.91 23.57 2.77
N ALA A 216 -2.52 22.70 1.97
CA ALA A 216 -1.87 21.54 1.36
C ALA A 216 -0.72 21.91 0.41
N ARG A 217 -0.87 23.02 -0.31
CA ARG A 217 0.15 23.57 -1.23
C ARG A 217 1.38 24.13 -0.52
N GLU A 218 1.24 24.67 0.68
CA GLU A 218 2.39 25.20 1.45
C GLU A 218 3.34 24.09 1.94
N TRP A 219 2.90 22.84 1.88
CA TRP A 219 3.60 21.70 2.46
C TRP A 219 4.43 20.89 1.43
N VAL A 220 4.32 21.22 0.15
CA VAL A 220 4.69 20.44 -1.07
C VAL A 220 6.10 19.82 -1.18
N GLY A 221 7.04 20.08 -0.27
CA GLY A 221 8.42 19.54 -0.35
C GLY A 221 8.49 18.00 -0.44
N GLY A 222 8.75 17.49 -1.65
CA GLY A 222 9.08 16.10 -2.03
C GLY A 222 9.47 15.15 -0.90
N GLY A 223 8.52 14.31 -0.45
CA GLY A 223 8.78 13.22 0.49
C GLY A 223 9.97 12.36 0.08
N GLY A 224 10.73 11.86 1.04
CA GLY A 224 11.89 11.01 0.72
C GLY A 224 11.47 9.65 0.19
N LEU A 225 12.27 9.07 -0.71
CA LEU A 225 12.03 7.72 -1.22
C LEU A 225 12.44 6.61 -0.24
N ARG A 226 13.33 6.94 0.71
CA ARG A 226 13.89 6.00 1.69
C ARG A 226 14.05 6.67 3.04
N LEU A 227 14.00 5.88 4.11
CA LEU A 227 14.35 6.36 5.44
C LEU A 227 15.88 6.62 5.52
N PRO A 228 16.34 7.82 5.91
CA PRO A 228 17.76 8.08 6.07
C PRO A 228 18.39 7.17 7.14
N PRO A 229 19.65 6.74 6.96
CA PRO A 229 20.34 5.89 7.93
C PRO A 229 20.37 6.48 9.36
N SER A 230 20.42 7.81 9.48
CA SER A 230 20.41 8.51 10.77
C SER A 230 19.10 8.37 11.55
N ILE A 231 17.98 8.15 10.87
CA ILE A 231 16.69 7.84 11.51
C ILE A 231 16.54 6.33 11.65
N ALA A 232 16.88 5.57 10.61
CA ALA A 232 16.77 4.11 10.61
C ALA A 232 17.58 3.42 11.73
N ALA A 233 18.73 3.99 12.11
CA ALA A 233 19.58 3.46 13.17
C ALA A 233 19.10 3.79 14.59
N GLN A 234 18.08 4.63 14.76
CA GLN A 234 17.53 4.96 16.09
C GLN A 234 16.81 3.75 16.68
N ALA A 235 16.84 3.64 18.01
CA ALA A 235 16.16 2.58 18.73
C ALA A 235 14.64 2.76 18.64
N TYR A 236 13.92 1.69 18.29
CA TYR A 236 12.47 1.64 18.43
C TYR A 236 12.15 1.14 19.83
N SER A 237 12.14 2.05 20.81
CA SER A 237 12.01 1.73 22.24
C SER A 237 10.57 1.36 22.63
N ALA A 238 10.34 1.07 23.92
CA ALA A 238 9.01 0.86 24.48
C ALA A 238 8.15 2.13 24.50
N GLU A 239 8.78 3.31 24.46
CA GLU A 239 8.08 4.61 24.40
C GLU A 239 7.53 4.90 23.00
N HIS A 240 8.06 4.21 21.97
CA HIS A 240 7.56 4.39 20.63
C HIS A 240 6.27 3.61 20.40
N TYR A 241 5.32 4.25 19.73
CA TYR A 241 4.10 3.64 19.24
C TYR A 241 3.94 3.92 17.75
N ALA A 242 3.08 3.12 17.12
CA ALA A 242 2.76 3.26 15.71
C ALA A 242 1.27 3.42 15.51
N SER A 243 0.89 4.34 14.64
CA SER A 243 -0.50 4.61 14.27
C SER A 243 -0.64 4.71 12.76
N ALA A 244 -1.77 4.24 12.25
CA ALA A 244 -2.21 4.50 10.90
C ALA A 244 -3.21 5.65 10.92
N LEU A 245 -2.85 6.78 10.33
CA LEU A 245 -3.74 7.92 10.12
C LEU A 245 -4.40 7.79 8.75
N ILE A 246 -5.73 7.82 8.72
CA ILE A 246 -6.52 7.68 7.50
C ILE A 246 -7.07 9.04 7.10
N TYR A 247 -6.75 9.48 5.89
CA TYR A 247 -7.29 10.70 5.31
C TYR A 247 -8.23 10.33 4.16
N GLU A 248 -9.54 10.50 4.37
CA GLU A 248 -10.55 10.33 3.34
C GLU A 248 -10.90 11.65 2.66
N PHE A 249 -11.04 11.58 1.34
CA PHE A 249 -11.43 12.68 0.49
C PHE A 249 -12.61 12.24 -0.36
N ALA A 250 -13.62 13.10 -0.49
CA ALA A 250 -14.70 12.89 -1.45
C ALA A 250 -14.82 14.07 -2.39
N ARG A 251 -14.92 13.77 -3.68
CA ARG A 251 -15.23 14.74 -4.71
C ARG A 251 -16.53 14.32 -5.39
N ARG A 252 -17.53 15.21 -5.35
CA ARG A 252 -18.88 14.92 -5.85
C ARG A 252 -18.97 15.08 -7.37
N ASP A 253 -18.37 16.13 -7.89
CA ASP A 253 -18.33 16.44 -9.32
C ASP A 253 -17.01 17.09 -9.72
N GLU A 254 -16.81 17.28 -11.03
CA GLU A 254 -15.57 17.84 -11.59
C GLU A 254 -15.42 19.36 -11.40
N ARG A 255 -16.44 20.06 -10.91
CA ARG A 255 -16.44 21.52 -10.70
C ARG A 255 -16.18 21.89 -9.24
N GLU A 256 -16.46 20.99 -8.32
CA GLU A 256 -16.16 21.11 -6.90
C GLU A 256 -14.77 20.54 -6.57
N ALA A 257 -14.06 21.19 -5.66
CA ALA A 257 -12.85 20.61 -5.07
C ALA A 257 -13.25 19.45 -4.14
N GLY A 258 -12.34 18.47 -4.01
CA GLY A 258 -12.50 17.42 -2.99
C GLY A 258 -12.71 17.99 -1.59
N GLN A 259 -13.40 17.26 -0.73
CA GLN A 259 -13.56 17.64 0.68
C GLN A 259 -13.05 16.51 1.56
N VAL A 260 -12.30 16.88 2.60
CA VAL A 260 -11.88 15.92 3.63
C VAL A 260 -13.11 15.45 4.39
N ARG A 261 -13.27 14.13 4.48
CA ARG A 261 -14.37 13.52 5.23
C ARG A 261 -13.92 13.19 6.64
N ALA A 262 -14.20 14.06 7.60
CA ALA A 262 -13.82 13.82 8.98
C ALA A 262 -15.00 14.11 9.94
N PRO A 263 -15.49 13.12 10.70
CA PRO A 263 -14.98 11.75 10.79
C PRO A 263 -15.29 10.90 9.54
N SER A 264 -14.59 9.78 9.43
CA SER A 264 -14.94 8.66 8.54
C SER A 264 -16.24 7.99 9.01
N ASP A 265 -16.99 7.40 8.08
CA ASP A 265 -18.14 6.54 8.42
C ASP A 265 -17.70 5.13 8.90
N VAL A 266 -16.43 4.79 8.67
CA VAL A 266 -15.85 3.46 8.88
C VAL A 266 -14.62 3.56 9.80
N PRO A 267 -14.45 2.66 10.79
CA PRO A 267 -13.28 2.68 11.68
C PRO A 267 -11.95 2.53 10.92
N GLY A 268 -10.87 3.13 11.46
CA GLY A 268 -9.54 3.09 10.81
C GLY A 268 -9.00 1.67 10.60
N ARG A 269 -9.29 0.75 11.54
CA ARG A 269 -8.96 -0.67 11.38
C ARG A 269 -9.65 -1.30 10.17
N VAL A 270 -10.92 -0.99 9.93
CA VAL A 270 -11.65 -1.53 8.78
C VAL A 270 -11.08 -1.02 7.46
N HIS A 271 -10.55 0.21 7.43
CA HIS A 271 -9.77 0.69 6.28
C HIS A 271 -8.55 -0.18 6.02
N LEU A 272 -7.79 -0.51 7.06
CA LEU A 272 -6.61 -1.36 6.95
C LEU A 272 -6.98 -2.79 6.52
N GLU A 273 -8.05 -3.37 7.07
CA GLU A 273 -8.53 -4.71 6.71
C GLU A 273 -9.00 -4.77 5.26
N LYS A 274 -9.84 -3.82 4.84
CA LYS A 274 -10.37 -3.75 3.47
C LYS A 274 -9.27 -3.44 2.45
N GLY A 275 -8.25 -2.69 2.86
CA GLY A 275 -7.06 -2.42 2.05
C GLY A 275 -6.03 -3.54 2.02
N GLY A 276 -6.23 -4.63 2.76
CA GLY A 276 -5.28 -5.75 2.89
C GLY A 276 -4.05 -5.46 3.77
N LEU A 277 -3.95 -4.26 4.34
CA LEU A 277 -2.82 -3.84 5.17
C LEU A 277 -2.83 -4.49 6.55
N TRP A 278 -4.01 -4.71 7.13
CA TRP A 278 -4.10 -5.30 8.48
C TRP A 278 -3.51 -6.71 8.52
N GLN A 279 -3.85 -7.52 7.51
CA GLN A 279 -3.33 -8.88 7.36
C GLN A 279 -1.84 -8.86 7.01
N ALA A 280 -1.41 -7.94 6.14
CA ALA A 280 -0.02 -7.82 5.75
C ALA A 280 0.89 -7.39 6.92
N LEU A 281 0.39 -6.53 7.81
CA LEU A 281 1.11 -6.10 9.02
C LEU A 281 1.25 -7.22 10.07
N ALA A 282 0.31 -8.16 10.11
CA ALA A 282 0.28 -9.22 11.11
C ALA A 282 1.11 -10.46 10.76
N GLN A 283 1.81 -10.44 9.62
CA GLN A 283 2.62 -11.56 9.12
C GLN A 283 4.05 -11.55 9.67
#